data_AF-A0A6J6QGF3-F1
#
_entry.id   AF-A0A6J6QGF3-F1
#
_cell.length_a   1.000
_cell.length_b   1.000
_cell.length_c   1.000
_cell.angle_alpha   90.00
_cell.angle_beta   90.00
_cell.angle_gamma   90.00
#
_symmetry.space_group_name_H-M   'P 1'
#
loop_
_entity.id
_entity.type
_entity.pdbx_description
1 polymer ?
#
loop_
_entity_poly.entity_id
_entity_poly.type
_entity_poly.pdbx_seq_one_letter_code
_entity_poly.pdbx_strand_id
1 'polypeptide(L)'
;MVRIACYGNTCVLRDPTVATWPGVLEIHRVTGADCSVLKVTAVSMQDFEQLIDKLATYGTPSSTLILSSPLIRSDVVAPRN
;
A
#
# COMPACT_ATOMS: atom_id res chain seq x y z
N MET A 1 4.14 5.59 -0.67
CA MET A 1 3.64 4.37 -1.35
C MET A 1 4.58 3.24 -1.02
N VAL A 2 4.05 2.07 -0.66
CA VAL A 2 4.84 0.87 -0.35
C VAL A 2 4.36 -0.26 -1.23
N ARG A 3 5.28 -0.98 -1.85
CA ARG A 3 5.01 -2.22 -2.57
C ARG A 3 5.57 -3.38 -1.76
N ILE A 4 4.92 -4.53 -1.81
CA ILE A 4 5.37 -5.71 -1.06
C ILE A 4 5.29 -6.96 -1.92
N ALA A 5 6.42 -7.68 -1.97
CA ALA A 5 6.51 -9.02 -2.53
C ALA A 5 6.27 -10.04 -1.40
N CYS A 6 5.00 -10.37 -1.15
CA CYS A 6 4.58 -11.40 -0.21
C CYS A 6 3.89 -12.55 -0.96
N TYR A 7 4.02 -13.79 -0.48
CA TYR A 7 3.53 -14.98 -1.19
C TYR A 7 2.75 -15.94 -0.28
N GLY A 8 1.79 -16.66 -0.87
CA GLY A 8 1.12 -17.77 -0.21
C GLY A 8 0.41 -17.38 1.10
N ASN A 9 0.79 -18.02 2.20
CA ASN A 9 0.13 -17.89 3.49
C ASN A 9 0.56 -16.64 4.28
N THR A 10 1.71 -16.03 3.96
CA THR A 10 2.19 -14.78 4.58
C THR A 10 1.78 -13.55 3.79
N CYS A 11 0.86 -13.69 2.83
CA CYS A 11 0.41 -12.56 2.03
C CYS A 11 -0.30 -11.51 2.90
N VAL A 12 0.12 -10.25 2.81
CA VAL A 12 -0.45 -9.13 3.58
C VAL A 12 -1.96 -9.00 3.42
N LEU A 13 -2.51 -9.35 2.25
CA LEU A 13 -3.95 -9.31 1.96
C LEU A 13 -4.76 -10.38 2.72
N ARG A 14 -4.09 -11.37 3.32
CA ARG A 14 -4.75 -12.40 4.14
C ARG A 14 -4.94 -11.95 5.58
N ASP A 15 -4.27 -10.88 6.01
CA ASP A 15 -4.43 -10.30 7.33
C ASP A 15 -5.44 -9.15 7.28
N PRO A 16 -6.68 -9.36 7.76
CA PRO A 16 -7.72 -8.33 7.71
C PRO A 16 -7.40 -7.14 8.63
N THR A 17 -6.49 -7.29 9.59
CA THR A 17 -6.14 -6.21 10.53
C THR A 17 -5.32 -5.12 9.85
N VAL A 18 -4.60 -5.42 8.77
CA VAL A 18 -3.74 -4.44 8.08
C VAL A 18 -4.55 -3.24 7.58
N ALA A 19 -5.80 -3.45 7.15
CA ALA A 19 -6.69 -2.38 6.71
C ALA A 19 -7.10 -1.41 7.84
N THR A 20 -6.90 -1.79 9.11
CA THR A 20 -7.21 -0.96 10.28
C THR A 20 -5.96 -0.32 10.89
N TRP A 21 -4.77 -0.61 10.37
CA TRP A 21 -3.53 -0.07 10.91
C TRP A 21 -3.45 1.44 10.71
N PRO A 22 -3.01 2.19 11.74
CA PRO A 22 -2.77 3.62 11.59
C PRO A 22 -1.82 3.89 10.42
N GLY A 23 -2.24 4.78 9.53
CA GLY A 23 -1.44 5.19 8.38
C GLY A 23 -1.67 4.37 7.10
N VAL A 24 -2.36 3.24 7.12
CA VAL A 24 -2.74 2.52 5.89
C VAL A 24 -4.00 3.18 5.31
N LEU A 25 -3.87 3.82 4.14
CA LEU A 25 -4.97 4.53 3.49
C LEU A 25 -5.66 3.68 2.41
N GLU A 26 -4.87 2.92 1.68
CA GLU A 26 -5.36 2.03 0.62
C GLU A 26 -4.47 0.79 0.52
N ILE A 27 -5.07 -0.32 0.14
CA ILE A 27 -4.38 -1.57 -0.17
C ILE A 27 -4.96 -2.16 -1.45
N HIS A 28 -4.09 -2.49 -2.40
CA HIS A 28 -4.45 -2.97 -3.71
C HIS A 28 -3.69 -4.25 -4.03
N ARG A 29 -4.42 -5.29 -4.44
CA ARG A 29 -3.82 -6.46 -5.09
C ARG A 29 -3.45 -6.06 -6.52
N VAL A 30 -2.22 -6.37 -6.93
CA VAL A 30 -1.73 -6.03 -8.27
C VAL A 30 -1.25 -7.26 -9.01
N THR A 31 -1.09 -7.14 -10.32
CA THR A 31 -0.36 -8.09 -11.15
C THR A 31 1.10 -7.63 -11.27
N GLY A 32 2.04 -8.56 -11.48
CA GLY A 32 3.46 -8.26 -11.62
C GLY A 32 4.33 -8.93 -10.55
N ALA A 33 5.52 -8.37 -10.31
CA ALA A 33 6.51 -8.92 -9.37
C ALA A 33 6.09 -8.73 -7.90
N ASP A 34 5.46 -7.60 -7.60
CA ASP A 34 4.91 -7.30 -6.27
C ASP A 34 3.52 -7.92 -6.13
N CYS A 35 3.18 -8.37 -4.92
CA CYS A 35 1.88 -8.94 -4.62
C CYS A 35 0.84 -7.84 -4.32
N SER A 36 1.26 -6.77 -3.65
CA SER A 36 0.36 -5.71 -3.21
C SER A 36 1.04 -4.36 -3.18
N VAL A 37 0.21 -3.33 -3.33
CA VAL A 37 0.59 -1.93 -3.23
C VAL A 37 -0.25 -1.27 -2.16
N LEU A 38 0.41 -0.58 -1.24
CA LEU A 38 -0.20 0.17 -0.16
C LEU A 38 0.07 1.67 -0.34
N LYS A 39 -0.99 2.48 -0.24
CA LYS A 39 -0.85 3.92 0.00
C LYS A 39 -0.85 4.13 1.49
N VAL A 40 0.24 4.71 2.01
CA VAL A 40 0.42 4.92 3.44
C VAL A 40 0.74 6.38 3.74
N THR A 41 0.41 6.81 4.95
CA THR A 41 0.80 8.08 5.56
C THR A 41 1.46 7.83 6.91
N ALA A 42 2.36 8.71 7.30
CA ALA A 42 3.04 8.68 8.59
C ALA A 42 3.26 10.12 9.05
N VAL A 43 3.17 10.37 10.35
CA VAL A 43 3.35 11.72 10.91
C VAL A 43 4.82 12.08 11.10
N SER A 44 5.71 11.08 11.12
CA SER A 44 7.15 11.24 11.16
C SER A 44 7.87 10.11 10.41
N MET A 45 9.17 10.27 10.17
CA MET A 45 9.99 9.18 9.62
C MET A 45 10.07 7.97 10.55
N GLN A 46 10.06 8.19 11.88
CA GLN A 46 10.07 7.12 12.86
C GLN A 46 8.79 6.27 12.79
N ASP A 47 7.62 6.90 12.61
CA ASP A 47 6.35 6.18 12.44
C ASP A 47 6.32 5.42 11.11
N PHE A 48 6.93 5.98 10.07
CA PHE A 48 7.07 5.31 8.79
C PHE A 48 7.96 4.07 8.91
N GLU A 49 9.11 4.16 9.56
CA GLU A 49 10.00 3.02 9.82
C GLU A 49 9.28 1.90 10.59
N GLN A 50 8.55 2.24 11.65
CA GLN A 50 7.74 1.26 12.39
C GLN A 50 6.69 0.56 11.52
N LEU A 51 6.06 1.30 10.60
CA LEU A 51 5.11 0.70 9.66
C LEU A 51 5.81 -0.21 8.65
N ILE A 52 6.99 0.18 8.15
CA ILE A 52 7.81 -0.64 7.26
C ILE A 52 8.27 -1.92 7.96
N ASP A 53 8.71 -1.85 9.22
CA ASP A 53 9.12 -3.01 10.01
C ASP A 53 7.96 -3.99 10.22
N LYS A 54 6.77 -3.48 10.50
CA LYS A 54 5.56 -4.31 10.58
C LYS A 54 5.22 -4.96 9.24
N LEU A 55 5.36 -4.23 8.12
CA LEU A 55 5.12 -4.80 6.79
C LEU A 55 6.17 -5.85 6.41
N ALA A 56 7.41 -5.71 6.89
CA ALA A 56 8.50 -6.65 6.62
C ALA A 56 8.22 -8.07 7.15
N THR A 57 7.25 -8.26 8.06
CA THR A 57 6.84 -9.60 8.50
C THR A 57 6.09 -10.40 7.43
N TYR A 58 5.54 -9.74 6.40
CA TYR A 58 4.82 -10.41 5.30
C TYR A 58 5.72 -10.67 4.07
N GLY A 59 6.72 -9.83 3.86
CA GLY A 59 7.63 -9.87 2.72
C GLY A 59 8.44 -8.57 2.60
N THR A 60 9.39 -8.51 1.66
CA THR A 60 10.27 -7.34 1.53
C THR A 60 9.51 -6.12 1.03
N PRO A 61 9.44 -5.01 1.79
CA PRO A 61 8.79 -3.79 1.35
C PRO A 61 9.73 -2.94 0.48
N SER A 62 9.17 -2.28 -0.53
CA SER A 62 9.85 -1.26 -1.35
C SER A 62 9.03 0.03 -1.32
N SER A 63 9.64 1.13 -0.87
CA SER A 63 8.92 2.40 -0.68
C SER A 63 9.28 3.46 -1.73
N THR A 64 8.33 4.34 -1.99
CA THR A 64 8.51 5.57 -2.77
C THR A 64 7.69 6.69 -2.14
N LEU A 65 8.28 7.87 -1.97
CA LEU A 65 7.59 9.04 -1.43
C LEU A 65 6.77 9.74 -2.53
N ILE A 66 5.50 10.02 -2.26
CA ILE A 66 4.66 10.80 -3.16
C ILE A 66 4.87 12.28 -2.80
N LEU A 67 5.51 13.04 -3.70
CA LEU A 67 5.77 14.47 -3.49
C LEU A 67 4.58 15.36 -3.84
N SER A 68 3.81 14.98 -4.86
CA SER A 68 2.60 15.68 -5.29
C SER A 68 1.63 14.70 -5.94
N SER A 69 0.35 15.08 -5.97
CA SER A 69 -0.72 14.34 -6.65
C SER A 69 -1.49 15.33 -7.53
N PRO A 70 -1.03 15.57 -8.76
CA PRO A 70 -1.56 16.66 -9.60
C PRO A 70 -2.96 16.38 -10.13
N LEU A 71 -3.42 15.13 -10.09
CA LEU A 71 -4.76 14.72 -10.52
C LEU A 71 -5.56 14.27 -9.30
N ILE A 72 -6.79 14.77 -9.20
CA ILE A 72 -7.79 14.29 -8.25
C ILE A 72 -8.45 13.05 -8.87
N ARG A 73 -8.74 12.05 -8.04
CA ARG A 73 -9.47 10.85 -8.47
C ARG A 73 -10.81 11.28 -9.09
N SER A 74 -11.03 10.87 -10.33
CA SER A 74 -12.29 11.04 -11.04
C SER A 74 -12.92 9.68 -11.29
N ASP A 75 -14.25 9.61 -11.22
CA ASP A 75 -14.98 8.42 -11.62
C ASP A 75 -14.87 8.21 -13.13
N VAL A 76 -14.89 6.95 -13.54
CA VAL A 76 -14.93 6.59 -14.95
C VAL A 76 -16.31 6.93 -15.50
N VAL A 77 -16.40 7.98 -16.30
CA VAL A 77 -17.62 8.33 -17.02
C VAL A 77 -17.69 7.48 -18.29
N ALA A 78 -18.77 6.70 -18.43
CA ALA A 78 -19.01 5.96 -19.67
C ALA A 78 -19.10 6.94 -20.86
N PRO A 79 -18.52 6.60 -22.03
CA PRO A 79 -18.65 7.44 -23.21
C PRO A 79 -20.13 7.64 -23.54
N ARG A 80 -20.53 8.89 -23.80
CA ARG A 80 -21.87 9.19 -24.30
C ARG A 80 -21.94 8.71 -25.75
N ASN A 81 -22.85 7.75 -26.02
CA ASN A 81 -23.19 7.31 -27.37
C ASN A 81 -23.67 8.46 -28.24
#